data_AF-K1TET6-F1
#
_entry.id   AF-K1TET6-F1
#
_cell.length_a   1.000
_cell.length_b   1.000
_cell.length_c   1.000
_cell.angle_alpha   90.00
_cell.angle_beta   90.00
_cell.angle_gamma   90.00
#
_symmetry.space_group_name_H-M   'P 1'
#
loop_
_entity.id
_entity.type
_entity.pdbx_description
1 polymer ?
#
loop_
_entity_poly.entity_id
_entity_poly.type
_entity_poly.pdbx_seq_one_letter_code
_entity_poly.pdbx_strand_id
1 'polypeptide(L)'
;MSNNWNKRYKENMEKMKSGSIYEVADVVRNLSYKQKEKGLSTGEKKMLNNAKQILVSELVLAEHASENEVENLVENKINLS
;
A
#
# COMPACT_ATOMS: atom_id res chain seq x y z
N MET A 1 -13.74 5.08 7.32
CA MET A 1 -12.43 5.05 8.02
C MET A 1 -12.53 5.83 9.33
N SER A 2 -11.85 5.38 10.39
CA SER A 2 -11.74 6.13 11.64
C SER A 2 -11.11 7.52 11.42
N ASN A 3 -11.73 8.58 11.95
CA ASN A 3 -11.17 9.94 11.93
C ASN A 3 -9.93 10.09 12.84
N ASN A 4 -9.64 9.12 13.71
CA ASN A 4 -8.49 9.14 14.59
C ASN A 4 -7.25 8.55 13.88
N TRP A 5 -6.25 9.41 13.64
CA TRP A 5 -5.00 9.06 12.96
C TRP A 5 -4.24 7.93 13.67
N ASN A 6 -4.14 7.97 15.00
CA ASN A 6 -3.45 6.95 15.79
C ASN A 6 -4.11 5.57 15.66
N LYS A 7 -5.45 5.55 15.67
CA LYS A 7 -6.20 4.30 15.49
C LYS A 7 -5.97 3.73 14.09
N ARG A 8 -6.06 4.56 13.05
CA ARG A 8 -5.82 4.14 11.65
C ARG A 8 -4.39 3.63 11.44
N TYR A 9 -3.40 4.28 12.03
CA TYR A 9 -2.01 3.84 11.94
C TYR A 9 -1.83 2.44 12.53
N LYS A 10 -2.40 2.18 13.71
CA LYS A 10 -2.37 0.85 14.33
C LYS A 10 -3.10 -0.19 13.48
N GLU A 11 -4.30 0.12 12.99
CA GLU A 11 -5.07 -0.77 12.12
C GLU A 11 -4.30 -1.14 10.84
N ASN A 12 -3.67 -0.17 10.18
CA ASN A 12 -2.84 -0.42 9.00
C ASN A 12 -1.60 -1.26 9.35
N MET A 13 -1.00 -1.05 10.52
CA MET A 13 0.14 -1.84 10.96
C MET A 13 -0.23 -3.30 11.23
N GLU A 14 -1.39 -3.55 11.84
CA GLU A 14 -1.87 -4.92 12.05
C GLU A 14 -2.19 -5.61 10.72
N LYS A 15 -2.80 -4.89 9.76
CA LYS A 15 -2.99 -5.38 8.37
C LYS A 15 -1.69 -5.74 7.67
N MET A 16 -0.64 -4.95 7.86
CA MET A 16 0.68 -5.27 7.28
C MET A 16 1.32 -6.51 7.93
N LYS A 17 1.00 -6.81 9.19
CA LYS A 17 1.58 -7.94 9.94
C LYS A 17 0.78 -9.24 9.78
N SER A 18 -0.43 -9.20 9.26
CA SER A 18 -1.29 -10.38 9.13
C SER A 18 -0.77 -11.41 8.12
N GLY A 19 0.10 -10.99 7.19
CA GLY A 19 0.56 -11.80 6.07
C GLY A 19 -0.47 -11.94 4.94
N SER A 20 -1.65 -11.31 5.06
CA SER A 20 -2.66 -11.32 4.00
C SER A 20 -2.34 -10.28 2.94
N ILE A 21 -2.06 -10.74 1.71
CA ILE A 21 -1.75 -9.84 0.60
C ILE A 21 -2.90 -8.89 0.26
N TYR A 22 -4.15 -9.33 0.47
CA TYR A 22 -5.34 -8.49 0.28
C TYR A 22 -5.40 -7.34 1.29
N GLU A 23 -4.95 -7.58 2.53
CA GLU A 23 -4.91 -6.53 3.55
C GLU A 23 -3.79 -5.53 3.30
N VAL A 24 -2.63 -6.00 2.84
CA VAL A 24 -1.53 -5.13 2.38
C VAL A 24 -2.00 -4.27 1.21
N ALA A 25 -2.68 -4.85 0.21
CA ALA A 25 -3.23 -4.14 -0.93
C ALA A 25 -4.26 -3.08 -0.51
N ASP A 26 -5.11 -3.36 0.49
CA ASP A 26 -6.03 -2.38 1.05
C ASP A 26 -5.29 -1.19 1.69
N VAL A 27 -4.19 -1.44 2.42
CA VAL A 27 -3.34 -0.36 2.97
C VAL A 27 -2.73 0.49 1.85
N VAL A 28 -2.18 -0.13 0.81
CA VAL A 28 -1.62 0.56 -0.36
C VAL A 28 -2.67 1.44 -1.03
N ARG A 29 -3.84 0.88 -1.36
CA ARG A 29 -4.95 1.60 -1.99
C ARG A 29 -5.36 2.82 -1.15
N ASN A 30 -5.61 2.61 0.14
CA ASN A 30 -6.14 3.64 1.03
C ASN A 30 -5.16 4.79 1.25
N LEU A 31 -3.88 4.48 1.44
CA LEU A 31 -2.83 5.50 1.59
C LEU A 31 -2.56 6.24 0.28
N SER A 32 -2.61 5.54 -0.87
CA SER A 32 -2.42 6.18 -2.17
C SER A 32 -3.58 7.13 -2.51
N TYR A 33 -4.81 6.72 -2.24
CA TYR A 33 -5.99 7.60 -2.38
C TYR A 33 -5.87 8.84 -1.48
N LYS A 34 -5.51 8.64 -0.20
CA LYS A 34 -5.30 9.76 0.72
C LYS A 34 -4.17 10.69 0.27
N GLN A 35 -3.10 10.15 -0.32
CA GLN A 35 -2.01 10.94 -0.88
C GLN A 35 -2.50 11.91 -1.96
N LYS A 36 -3.39 11.46 -2.85
CA LYS A 36 -3.99 12.29 -3.90
C LYS A 36 -4.91 13.37 -3.33
N GLU A 37 -5.74 13.04 -2.33
CA GLU A 37 -6.72 14.00 -1.80
C GLU A 37 -6.12 15.06 -0.85
N LYS A 38 -5.33 14.62 0.13
CA LYS A 38 -4.91 15.47 1.27
C LYS A 38 -3.42 15.42 1.56
N GLY A 39 -2.68 14.58 0.83
CA GLY A 39 -1.29 14.27 1.14
C GLY A 39 -1.14 13.32 2.35
N LEU A 40 0.11 12.92 2.57
CA LEU A 40 0.51 11.99 3.64
C LEU A 40 1.54 12.64 4.56
N SER A 41 1.46 12.32 5.86
CA SER A 41 2.55 12.63 6.78
C SER A 41 3.79 11.77 6.48
N THR A 42 4.95 12.14 7.01
CA THR A 42 6.19 11.37 6.82
C THR A 42 6.05 9.91 7.23
N GLY A 43 5.34 9.64 8.34
CA GLY A 43 5.08 8.28 8.81
C GLY A 43 4.14 7.50 7.88
N GLU A 44 3.11 8.15 7.33
CA GLU A 44 2.20 7.54 6.38
C GLU A 44 2.87 7.27 5.03
N LYS A 45 3.75 8.17 4.56
CA LYS A 45 4.57 7.93 3.36
C LYS A 45 5.47 6.71 3.53
N LYS A 46 6.16 6.60 4.67
CA LYS A 46 7.00 5.43 4.98
C LYS A 46 6.16 4.14 5.01
N MET A 47 4.98 4.18 5.61
CA MET A 47 4.06 3.05 5.63
C MET A 47 3.59 2.65 4.22
N LEU A 48 3.24 3.63 3.37
CA LEU A 48 2.85 3.36 1.99
C LEU A 48 3.99 2.71 1.21
N ASN A 49 5.22 3.23 1.32
CA ASN A 49 6.38 2.67 0.64
C ASN A 49 6.64 1.22 1.07
N ASN A 50 6.60 0.94 2.37
CA ASN A 50 6.78 -0.42 2.88
C ASN A 50 5.66 -1.36 2.38
N ALA A 51 4.41 -0.91 2.40
CA ALA A 51 3.28 -1.71 1.91
C ALA A 51 3.38 -1.98 0.41
N LYS A 52 3.82 -0.99 -0.39
CA LYS A 52 4.09 -1.15 -1.82
C LYS A 52 5.19 -2.18 -2.07
N GLN A 53 6.30 -2.13 -1.33
CA GLN A 53 7.40 -3.10 -1.48
C GLN A 53 6.95 -4.53 -1.22
N ILE A 54 6.16 -4.76 -0.16
CA ILE A 54 5.59 -6.08 0.14
C ILE A 54 4.68 -6.53 -1.02
N LEU A 55 3.77 -5.68 -1.46
CA LEU A 55 2.84 -6.01 -2.54
C LEU A 55 3.55 -6.35 -3.85
N VAL A 56 4.54 -5.54 -4.24
CA VAL A 56 5.33 -5.76 -5.45
C VAL A 56 6.12 -7.06 -5.36
N SER A 57 6.76 -7.34 -4.22
CA SER A 57 7.54 -8.56 -4.02
C SER A 57 6.70 -9.82 -4.20
N GLU A 58 5.50 -9.85 -3.65
CA GLU A 58 4.58 -10.99 -3.81
C GLU A 58 4.09 -11.14 -5.26
N LEU A 59 3.78 -10.03 -5.92
CA LEU A 59 3.33 -10.05 -7.32
C LEU A 59 4.44 -10.46 -8.29
N VAL A 60 5.69 -10.05 -8.05
CA VAL A 60 6.87 -10.51 -8.81
C VAL A 60 6.98 -12.03 -8.75
N LEU A 61 6.82 -12.62 -7.56
CA LEU A 61 6.87 -14.06 -7.36
C LEU A 61 5.67 -14.78 -8.01
N ALA A 62 4.47 -14.21 -7.91
CA ALA A 62 3.26 -14.80 -8.46
C ALA A 62 3.22 -14.75 -10.00
N GLU A 63 3.54 -13.60 -10.59
CA GLU A 63 3.43 -13.34 -12.03
C GLU A 63 4.70 -13.72 -12.82
N HIS A 64 5.79 -14.09 -12.13
CA HIS A 64 7.11 -14.35 -12.75
C HIS A 64 7.57 -13.18 -13.66
N ALA A 65 7.22 -11.96 -13.27
CA ALA A 65 7.55 -10.73 -13.99
C ALA A 65 8.68 -9.98 -13.27
N SER A 66 9.33 -9.04 -13.97
CA SER A 66 10.35 -8.21 -13.34
C SER A 66 9.73 -7.21 -12.36
N GLU A 67 10.50 -6.79 -11.35
CA GLU A 67 10.09 -5.78 -10.37
C GLU A 67 9.58 -4.50 -11.05
N ASN A 68 10.30 -4.02 -12.08
CA ASN A 68 9.92 -2.84 -12.85
C ASN A 68 8.55 -2.99 -13.53
N GLU A 69 8.24 -4.16 -14.10
CA GLU A 69 6.94 -4.40 -14.76
C GLU A 69 5.80 -4.36 -13.74
N VAL A 70 6.01 -4.99 -12.58
CA VAL A 70 5.02 -5.04 -11.50
C VAL A 70 4.84 -3.68 -10.84
N GLU A 71 5.91 -2.94 -10.58
CA GLU A 71 5.83 -1.58 -10.04
C GLU A 71 5.01 -0.67 -10.97
N ASN A 72 5.28 -0.72 -12.28
CA ASN A 72 4.51 0.02 -13.27
C ASN A 72 3.05 -0.40 -13.30
N LEU A 73 2.76 -1.70 -13.22
CA LEU A 73 1.40 -2.22 -13.14
C LEU A 73 0.66 -1.66 -11.92
N VAL A 74 1.28 -1.75 -10.73
CA VAL A 74 0.70 -1.28 -9.47
C VAL A 74 0.47 0.23 -9.50
N GLU A 75 1.45 1.00 -9.95
CA GLU A 75 1.35 2.46 -10.05
C GLU A 75 0.25 2.89 -11.03
N ASN A 76 0.16 2.23 -12.18
CA ASN A 76 -0.92 2.49 -13.15
C ASN A 76 -2.30 2.20 -12.56
N LYS A 77 -2.47 1.08 -11.86
CA LYS A 77 -3.75 0.73 -11.21
C LYS A 77 -4.12 1.71 -10.09
N ILE A 78 -3.14 2.15 -9.30
CA ILE A 78 -3.33 3.18 -8.29
C ILE A 78 -3.75 4.49 -8.94
N ASN A 79 -3.16 4.87 -10.07
CA ASN A 79 -3.47 6.13 -10.74
C ASN A 79 -4.86 6.17 -11.40
N LEU A 80 -5.34 5.02 -11.88
CA LEU A 80 -6.70 4.84 -12.43
C LEU A 80 -7.82 4.85 -11.36
N SER A 81 -7.48 4.62 -10.10
CA SER A 81 -8.43 4.57 -8.97
C SER A 81 -8.52 5.89 -8.22
#